data_AF-A0A6H1W8W8-F1
#
_entry.id   AF-A0A6H1W8W8-F1
#
_cell.length_a   1.000
_cell.length_b   1.000
_cell.length_c   1.000
_cell.angle_alpha   90.00
_cell.angle_beta   90.00
_cell.angle_gamma   90.00
#
_symmetry.space_group_name_H-M   'P 1'
#
loop_
_entity.id
_entity.type
_entity.pdbx_description
1 polymer ?
#
loop_
_entity_poly.entity_id
_entity_poly.type
_entity_poly.pdbx_seq_one_letter_code
_entity_poly.pdbx_strand_id
1 'polypeptide(L)' 'MANDPHRITSPSRTDQVGLGIPHLRTGEAITLISWRRTKQGWAFDVRAGSYVAHNTTHWLLQSGTDRVVLPISEWSLFSS' A
#
# COMPACT_ATOMS: atom_id res chain seq x y z
N MET A 1 21.31 -10.29 -24.78
CA MET A 1 21.73 -9.07 -24.05
C MET A 1 20.64 -8.03 -24.18
N ALA A 2 20.44 -7.23 -23.12
CA ALA A 2 19.26 -6.41 -22.74
C ALA A 2 18.10 -7.28 -22.20
N ASN A 3 17.90 -7.47 -20.90
CA ASN A 3 17.94 -6.56 -19.74
C ASN A 3 17.12 -5.29 -19.99
N ASP A 4 15.80 -5.43 -19.94
CA ASP A 4 14.86 -4.32 -19.87
C ASP A 4 14.42 -4.16 -18.40
N PRO A 5 15.00 -3.21 -17.64
CA PRO A 5 14.75 -3.09 -16.22
C PRO A 5 13.46 -2.32 -16.01
N HIS A 6 12.47 -2.98 -15.41
CA HIS A 6 11.37 -2.32 -14.71
C HIS A 6 10.56 -1.31 -15.55
N ARG A 7 9.90 -1.79 -16.60
CA ARG A 7 8.69 -1.10 -17.06
C ARG A 7 7.59 -1.37 -16.04
N ILE A 8 7.63 -0.66 -14.90
CA ILE A 8 6.45 -0.46 -14.05
C ILE A 8 5.54 0.47 -14.86
N THR A 9 4.90 -0.09 -15.88
CA THR A 9 3.62 0.42 -16.39
C THR A 9 2.74 0.54 -15.15
N SER A 10 2.36 1.79 -14.83
CA SER A 10 1.48 2.23 -13.74
C SER A 10 1.08 1.12 -12.78
N PRO A 11 1.40 1.20 -11.46
CA PRO A 11 0.99 0.17 -10.51
C PRO A 11 -0.48 -0.08 -10.75
N SER A 12 -0.79 -1.28 -11.27
CA SER A 12 -2.16 -1.67 -11.52
C SER A 12 -2.79 -1.57 -10.16
N ARG A 13 -3.61 -0.53 -9.98
CA ARG A 13 -4.38 -0.30 -8.78
C ARG A 13 -5.08 -1.62 -8.56
N THR A 14 -4.66 -2.40 -7.57
CA THR A 14 -5.45 -3.53 -7.10
C THR A 14 -6.63 -2.95 -6.33
N ASP A 15 -7.37 -2.03 -6.95
CA ASP A 15 -8.76 -1.75 -6.65
C ASP A 15 -9.51 -2.79 -7.44
N GLN A 16 -9.66 -3.96 -6.85
CA GLN A 16 -10.98 -4.50 -6.87
C GLN A 16 -11.38 -4.73 -5.43
N VAL A 17 -12.41 -3.97 -5.06
CA VAL A 17 -13.38 -4.11 -3.98
C VAL A 17 -14.02 -5.52 -3.97
N GLY A 18 -13.22 -6.57 -4.17
CA GLY A 18 -13.64 -7.94 -4.46
C GLY A 18 -12.50 -8.95 -4.57
N LEU A 19 -11.24 -8.53 -4.70
CA LEU A 19 -10.10 -9.36 -4.33
C LEU A 19 -9.90 -9.12 -2.85
N GLY A 20 -10.53 -9.98 -2.03
CA GLY A 20 -10.51 -9.86 -0.58
C GLY A 20 -9.13 -9.46 -0.10
N ILE A 21 -9.05 -8.39 0.69
CA ILE A 21 -7.83 -8.05 1.42
C ILE A 21 -7.33 -9.39 1.98
N PRO A 22 -6.10 -9.81 1.67
CA PRO A 22 -5.58 -11.09 2.13
C PRO A 22 -5.86 -11.18 3.63
N HIS A 23 -6.11 -12.37 4.17
CA HIS A 23 -6.43 -12.55 5.59
C HIS A 23 -5.27 -12.06 6.48
N LEU A 24 -5.18 -10.74 6.67
CA LEU A 24 -4.15 -10.05 7.41
C LEU A 24 -4.43 -10.29 8.87
N ARG A 25 -3.44 -10.86 9.56
CA ARG A 25 -3.53 -11.07 10.99
C ARG A 25 -3.09 -9.80 11.70
N THR A 26 -3.79 -9.40 12.75
CA THR A 26 -3.33 -8.31 13.61
C THR A 26 -1.90 -8.61 14.10
N GLY A 27 -0.99 -7.65 13.94
CA GLY A 27 0.45 -7.77 14.22
C GLY A 27 1.30 -8.09 13.00
N GLU A 28 0.71 -8.60 11.91
CA GLU A 28 1.43 -8.96 10.68
C GLU A 28 2.10 -7.74 10.05
N ALA A 29 3.36 -7.90 9.64
CA ALA A 29 4.09 -6.83 8.97
C ALA A 29 3.51 -6.61 7.57
N ILE A 30 3.09 -5.38 7.30
CA ILE A 30 2.55 -4.96 6.02
C ILE A 30 3.29 -3.73 5.51
N THR A 31 3.28 -3.58 4.18
CA THR A 31 3.74 -2.36 3.52
C THR A 31 2.60 -1.79 2.70
N LEU A 32 2.28 -0.52 2.92
CA LEU A 32 1.36 0.25 2.11
C LEU A 32 2.14 1.21 1.22
N ILE A 33 1.65 1.38 -0.01
CA ILE A 33 2.24 2.31 -0.98
C ILE A 33 1.14 3.25 -1.47
N SER A 34 1.44 4.54 -1.48
CA SER A 34 0.61 5.56 -2.13
C SER A 34 1.32 6.08 -3.38
N TRP A 35 0.59 6.15 -4.48
CA TRP A 35 1.10 6.69 -5.74
C TRP A 35 0.38 7.99 -6.07
N ARG A 36 1.15 9.02 -6.42
CA ARG A 36 0.61 10.32 -6.83
C ARG A 36 1.26 10.81 -8.11
N ARG A 37 0.44 11.44 -8.96
CA ARG A 37 0.92 12.12 -10.16
C ARG A 37 1.43 13.50 -9.78
N THR A 38 2.64 13.82 -10.22
CA THR A 38 3.28 15.12 -10.03
C THR A 38 3.56 15.76 -11.39
N LYS A 39 3.97 17.04 -11.41
CA LYS A 39 4.38 17.75 -12.63
C LYS A 39 5.58 17.08 -13.34
N GLN A 40 6.40 16.34 -12.60
CA GLN A 40 7.64 15.73 -13.09
C GLN A 40 7.49 14.23 -13.39
N GLY A 41 6.35 13.61 -13.08
CA GLY A 41 6.13 12.18 -13.28
C GLY A 41 5.28 11.54 -12.19
N TRP A 42 5.45 10.25 -11.97
CA TRP A 42 4.85 9.55 -10.82
C TRP A 42 5.80 9.61 -9.62
N ALA A 43 5.25 9.93 -8.46
CA ALA A 43 5.93 9.78 -7.17
C ALA A 43 5.19 8.75 -6.33
N PHE A 44 5.89 8.14 -5.39
CA PHE A 44 5.30 7.22 -4.43
C PHE A 44 5.81 7.46 -3.02
N ASP A 45 4.96 7.15 -2.06
CA ASP A 45 5.25 7.20 -0.63
C ASP A 45 5.02 5.79 -0.06
N VAL A 46 5.92 5.33 0.81
CA VAL A 46 5.89 3.98 1.39
C VAL A 46 5.71 4.06 2.91
N ARG A 47 4.83 3.21 3.44
CA ARG A 47 4.60 3.07 4.88
C ARG A 47 4.60 1.61 5.26
N ALA A 48 5.61 1.21 6.02
CA ALA A 48 5.68 -0.11 6.63
C ALA A 48 5.21 -0.05 8.09
N GLY A 49 4.59 -1.13 8.56
CA GLY A 49 4.16 -1.26 9.95
C GLY A 49 3.46 -2.58 10.20
N SER A 50 3.05 -2.81 11.44
CA SER A 50 2.20 -3.96 11.79
C SER A 50 0.74 -3.61 11.52
N TYR A 51 0.04 -4.47 10.79
CA TYR A 51 -1.39 -4.37 10.57
C TYR A 51 -2.14 -4.44 11.91
N VAL A 52 -3.03 -3.49 12.16
CA VAL A 52 -3.90 -3.51 13.34
C VAL A 52 -5.30 -3.93 12.92
N ALA A 53 -5.88 -3.15 12.01
CA ALA A 53 -7.22 -3.31 11.47
C ALA A 53 -7.34 -2.50 10.17
N HIS A 54 -8.44 -2.68 9.46
CA HIS A 54 -8.91 -1.72 8.47
C HIS A 54 -10.44 -1.59 8.60
N ASN A 55 -10.97 -0.48 8.09
CA ASN A 55 -12.41 -0.35 7.84
C ASN A 55 -12.62 -0.04 6.35
N THR A 56 -13.80 0.41 5.95
CA THR A 56 -14.09 0.71 4.54
C THR A 56 -13.34 1.92 3.98
N THR A 57 -12.73 2.74 4.85
CA THR A 57 -12.13 4.03 4.48
C THR A 57 -10.67 4.17 4.88
N HIS A 58 -10.20 3.44 5.89
CA HIS A 58 -8.88 3.61 6.48
C HIS A 58 -8.18 2.28 6.79
N TRP A 59 -6.87 2.27 6.58
CA TRP A 59 -5.92 1.34 7.17
C TRP A 59 -5.50 1.83 8.55
N LEU A 60 -5.41 0.92 9.51
CA LEU A 60 -4.82 1.18 10.82
C LEU A 60 -3.55 0.33 10.96
N LEU A 61 -2.42 1.00 11.14
CA LEU A 61 -1.12 0.37 11.32
C LEU A 61 -0.51 0.81 12.65
N GLN A 62 0.38 -0.04 13.17
CA GLN A 62 1.29 0.27 14.25
C GLN A 62 2.70 0.41 13.67
N SER A 63 3.31 1.58 13.80
CA SER A 63 4.68 1.86 13.37
C SER A 63 5.51 2.23 14.60
N GLY A 64 6.21 1.24 15.19
CA GLY A 64 6.85 1.43 16.49
C GLY A 64 5.80 1.65 17.58
N THR A 65 5.89 2.74 18.34
CA THR A 65 4.90 3.12 19.37
C THR A 65 3.69 3.87 18.81
N ASP A 66 3.77 4.34 17.56
CA ASP A 66 2.74 5.19 16.97
C ASP A 66 1.68 4.40 16.21
N ARG A 67 0.42 4.84 16.35
CA ARG A 67 -0.69 4.39 15.51
C ARG A 67 -0.82 5.31 14.31
N VAL A 68 -0.84 4.72 13.13
CA VAL A 68 -0.95 5.42 11.85
C VAL A 68 -2.28 5.06 11.21
N VAL A 69 -3.03 6.09 10.81
CA VAL A 69 -4.30 5.95 10.10
C VAL A 69 -4.11 6.49 8.69
N LEU A 70 -4.33 5.65 7.68
CA LEU A 70 -4.09 6.00 6.27
C LEU A 70 -5.33 5.73 5.42
N PRO A 71 -5.74 6.66 4.54
CA PRO A 71 -6.93 6.47 3.72
C PRO A 71 -6.75 5.36 2.68
N ILE A 72 -7.69 4.40 2.63
CA ILE A 72 -7.65 3.27 1.68
C ILE A 72 -7.69 3.75 0.23
N SER A 73 -8.38 4.86 -0.04
CA SER A 73 -8.47 5.45 -1.38
C SER A 73 -7.12 5.91 -1.94
N GLU A 74 -6.11 6.13 -1.08
CA GLU A 74 -4.79 6.62 -1.47
C GLU A 74 -3.68 5.59 -1.25
N TRP A 75 -3.90 4.59 -0.40
CA TRP A 75 -2.90 3.63 0.03
C TRP A 75 -3.32 2.21 -0.32
N SER A 76 -2.48 1.53 -1.10
CA SER A 76 -2.69 0.14 -1.49
C SER A 76 -1.75 -0.79 -0.73
N LEU A 77 -2.26 -1.96 -0.33
CA LEU A 77 -1.45 -3.02 0.28
C LEU A 77 -0.54 -3.65 -0.76
N PHE A 78 0.74 -3.76 -0.41
CA PHE A 78 1.72 -4.52 -1.16
C PHE A 78 2.24 -5.68 -0.30
N SER A 79 1.80 -6.90 -0.62
CA SER A 79 2.34 -8.13 -0.07
C SER A 79 3.54 -8.57 -0.90
N SER A 80 4.67 -8.85 -0.25
CA SER A 80 5.83 -9.51 -0.87
C SER A 80 5.59 -10.99 -1.10
#